data_AF-A0A7Y4SWU6-F1
#
_entry.id   AF-A0A7Y4SWU6-F1
#
_cell.length_a   1.000
_cell.length_b   1.000
_cell.length_c   1.000
_cell.angle_alpha   90.00
_cell.angle_beta   90.00
_cell.angle_gamma   90.00
#
_symmetry.space_group_name_H-M   'P 1'
#
loop_
_entity.id
_entity.type
_entity.pdbx_description
1 polymer ?
#
loop_
_entity_poly.entity_id
_entity_poly.type
_entity_poly.pdbx_seq_one_letter_code
_entity_poly.pdbx_strand_id
1 'polypeptide(L)'
;MREVWILLEPDRVTSRALGVCANAAPCEDPPQDLAEWTLSKIDLAIEQLVHADREAESADLGLSPEQDVQFPLLTESLMLDPALVRTASVAFNALDPLPRRAFFELIVEGREVADCVEKGPWDADGLYAAIQTALGTLGLDVRSGPPEDQKQGKRK
;
A
#
# COMPACT_ATOMS: atom_id res chain seq x y z
N MET A 1 5.87 3.83 -17.34
CA MET A 1 6.37 4.14 -15.99
C MET A 1 5.69 3.15 -15.07
N ARG A 2 6.42 2.31 -14.34
CA ARG A 2 5.80 1.36 -13.39
C ARG A 2 5.00 2.16 -12.36
N GLU A 3 3.82 1.68 -11.97
CA GLU A 3 3.22 2.17 -10.74
C GLU A 3 4.10 1.71 -9.57
N VAL A 4 4.71 2.67 -8.87
CA VAL A 4 5.82 2.39 -7.94
C VAL A 4 5.43 2.46 -6.46
N TRP A 5 4.15 2.66 -6.14
CA TRP A 5 3.65 2.75 -4.77
C TRP A 5 2.28 2.10 -4.66
N ILE A 6 2.28 0.77 -4.52
CA ILE A 6 1.07 -0.05 -4.44
C ILE A 6 1.11 -0.80 -3.12
N LEU A 7 0.02 -0.71 -2.36
CA LEU A 7 -0.17 -1.42 -1.11
C LEU A 7 -0.87 -2.75 -1.39
N LEU A 8 -0.09 -3.83 -1.36
CA LEU A 8 -0.53 -5.21 -1.53
C LEU A 8 0.28 -6.11 -0.62
N GLU A 9 -0.27 -7.28 -0.31
CA GLU A 9 0.45 -8.23 0.50
C GLU A 9 1.50 -9.02 -0.25
N PRO A 10 2.77 -9.06 0.23
CA PRO A 10 3.85 -9.74 -0.46
C PRO A 10 3.53 -11.20 -0.80
N ASP A 11 2.95 -11.96 0.14
CA ASP A 11 2.63 -13.37 -0.07
C ASP A 11 1.56 -13.56 -1.15
N ARG A 12 0.58 -12.65 -1.23
CA ARG A 12 -0.43 -12.64 -2.29
C ARG A 12 0.20 -12.35 -3.65
N VAL A 13 1.09 -11.36 -3.70
CA VAL A 13 1.85 -11.00 -4.92
C VAL A 13 2.73 -12.16 -5.37
N THR A 14 3.50 -12.76 -4.47
CA THR A 14 4.37 -13.91 -4.77
C THR A 14 3.56 -15.09 -5.29
N SER A 15 2.47 -15.46 -4.62
CA SER A 15 1.62 -16.58 -5.03
C SER A 15 1.00 -16.34 -6.41
N ARG A 16 0.50 -15.12 -6.66
CA ARG A 16 -0.05 -14.74 -7.97
C ARG A 16 1.02 -14.75 -9.05
N ALA A 17 2.19 -14.17 -8.80
CA ALA A 17 3.30 -14.11 -9.75
C ALA A 17 3.78 -15.50 -10.14
N LEU A 18 3.89 -16.44 -9.20
CA LEU A 18 4.20 -17.83 -9.51
C LEU A 18 3.14 -18.47 -10.41
N GLY A 19 1.86 -18.23 -10.15
CA GLY A 19 0.77 -18.69 -11.01
C GLY A 19 0.84 -18.12 -12.43
N VAL A 20 1.10 -16.81 -12.55
CA VAL A 20 1.29 -16.13 -13.84
C VAL A 20 2.49 -16.74 -14.60
N CYS A 21 3.63 -16.91 -13.94
CA CYS A 21 4.81 -17.55 -14.53
C CYS A 21 4.52 -18.98 -15.00
N ALA A 22 3.88 -19.80 -14.15
CA ALA A 22 3.57 -21.19 -14.47
C ALA A 22 2.62 -21.33 -15.66
N ASN A 23 1.66 -20.41 -15.79
CA ASN A 23 0.72 -20.39 -16.91
C ASN A 23 1.37 -19.87 -18.21
N ALA A 24 2.29 -18.91 -18.12
CA ALA A 24 2.97 -18.31 -19.26
C ALA A 24 4.09 -19.18 -19.83
N ALA A 25 4.87 -19.84 -18.96
CA ALA A 25 6.06 -20.61 -19.34
C ALA A 25 5.87 -21.65 -20.46
N PRO A 26 4.77 -22.43 -20.54
CA PRO A 26 4.58 -23.38 -21.65
C PRO A 26 4.06 -22.72 -22.94
N CYS A 27 3.60 -21.48 -22.89
CA CYS A 27 2.94 -20.79 -24.01
C CYS A 27 3.84 -19.77 -24.72
N GLU A 28 4.94 -19.37 -24.09
CA GLU A 28 5.86 -18.36 -24.59
C GLU A 28 7.18 -19.01 -25.01
N ASP A 29 7.85 -18.41 -26.00
CA ASP A 29 9.21 -18.80 -26.34
C ASP A 29 10.15 -18.56 -25.14
N PRO A 30 11.22 -19.36 -24.99
CA PRO A 30 12.20 -19.13 -23.94
C PRO A 30 12.71 -17.69 -23.96
N PRO A 31 12.61 -16.95 -22.84
CA PRO A 31 13.00 -15.54 -22.81
C PRO A 31 14.51 -15.41 -23.00
N GLN A 32 14.92 -14.41 -23.78
CA GLN A 32 16.34 -14.06 -23.92
C GLN A 32 16.90 -13.46 -22.61
N ASP A 33 16.06 -12.72 -21.89
CA ASP A 33 16.35 -12.18 -20.57
C ASP A 33 15.30 -12.69 -19.56
N LEU A 34 15.72 -13.65 -18.73
CA LEU A 34 14.85 -14.23 -17.71
C LEU A 34 14.46 -13.23 -16.62
N ALA A 35 15.33 -12.27 -16.30
CA ALA A 35 15.08 -11.29 -15.25
C ALA A 35 14.01 -10.29 -15.70
N GLU A 36 14.16 -9.74 -16.91
CA GLU A 36 13.15 -8.85 -17.50
C GLU A 36 11.80 -9.56 -17.67
N TRP A 37 11.83 -10.80 -18.18
CA TRP A 37 10.63 -11.61 -18.31
C TRP A 37 9.94 -11.84 -16.96
N THR A 38 10.69 -12.24 -15.93
CA THR A 38 10.13 -12.48 -14.59
C THR A 38 9.54 -11.21 -14.00
N LEU A 39 10.21 -10.07 -14.15
CA LEU A 39 9.70 -8.78 -13.70
C LEU A 39 8.38 -8.43 -14.41
N SER A 40 8.25 -8.68 -15.71
CA SER A 40 6.99 -8.46 -16.43
C SER A 40 5.83 -9.33 -15.90
N LYS A 41 6.12 -10.55 -15.42
CA LYS A 41 5.10 -11.43 -14.82
C LYS A 41 4.71 -10.98 -13.42
N ILE A 42 5.65 -10.42 -12.65
CA ILE A 42 5.37 -9.80 -11.36
C ILE A 42 4.50 -8.55 -11.56
N ASP A 43 4.83 -7.69 -12.53
CA ASP A 43 4.04 -6.50 -12.86
C ASP A 43 2.60 -6.91 -13.25
N LEU A 44 2.43 -7.93 -14.10
CA LEU A 44 1.11 -8.47 -14.45
C LEU A 44 0.35 -9.06 -13.25
N ALA A 45 1.04 -9.74 -12.33
CA ALA A 45 0.44 -10.28 -11.13
C ALA A 45 -0.08 -9.19 -10.18
N ILE A 46 0.66 -8.08 -10.05
CA ILE A 46 0.24 -6.89 -9.29
C ILE A 46 -1.02 -6.30 -9.92
N GLU A 47 -1.03 -6.07 -11.24
CA GLU A 47 -2.21 -5.55 -11.95
C GLU A 47 -3.45 -6.43 -11.76
N GLN A 48 -3.29 -7.76 -11.88
CA GLN A 48 -4.39 -8.71 -11.67
C GLN A 48 -4.93 -8.66 -10.24
N LEU A 49 -4.07 -8.50 -9.24
CA LEU A 49 -4.49 -8.40 -7.83
C LEU A 49 -5.22 -7.09 -7.55
N VAL A 50 -4.68 -5.96 -8.00
CA VAL A 50 -5.35 -4.65 -7.84
C VAL A 50 -6.74 -4.68 -8.49
N HIS A 51 -6.85 -5.25 -9.70
CA HIS A 51 -8.13 -5.39 -10.37
C HIS A 51 -9.09 -6.31 -9.62
N ALA A 52 -8.63 -7.50 -9.21
CA ALA A 52 -9.45 -8.47 -8.50
C ALA A 52 -9.95 -7.94 -7.15
N ASP A 53 -9.11 -7.22 -6.40
CA ASP A 53 -9.51 -6.62 -5.12
C ASP A 53 -10.55 -5.52 -5.34
N ARG A 54 -10.37 -4.68 -6.38
CA ARG A 54 -11.36 -3.66 -6.76
C ARG A 54 -12.71 -4.27 -7.16
N GLU A 55 -12.70 -5.33 -7.95
CA GLU A 55 -13.91 -6.05 -8.34
C GLU A 55 -14.61 -6.67 -7.13
N ALA A 56 -13.86 -7.33 -6.24
CA ALA A 56 -14.40 -7.94 -5.04
C ALA A 56 -15.07 -6.92 -4.10
N GLU A 57 -14.42 -5.77 -3.89
CA GLU A 57 -15.02 -4.66 -3.12
C GLU A 57 -16.28 -4.10 -3.81
N SER A 58 -16.28 -3.95 -5.13
CA SER A 58 -17.44 -3.43 -5.86
C SER A 58 -18.65 -4.38 -5.84
N ALA A 59 -18.40 -5.68 -5.69
CA ALA A 59 -19.41 -6.72 -5.61
C ALA A 59 -19.92 -6.97 -4.17
N ASP A 60 -19.42 -6.20 -3.18
CA ASP A 60 -19.67 -6.38 -1.74
C ASP A 60 -19.40 -7.83 -1.28
N LEU A 61 -18.42 -8.47 -1.92
CA LEU A 61 -17.96 -9.80 -1.55
C LEU A 61 -17.01 -9.62 -0.38
N GLY A 62 -17.53 -9.56 0.84
CA GLY A 62 -16.72 -9.53 2.06
C GLY A 62 -15.61 -10.59 2.07
N LEU A 63 -14.58 -10.40 2.89
CA LEU A 63 -13.51 -11.37 3.02
C LEU A 63 -14.06 -12.68 3.63
N SER A 64 -13.71 -13.81 3.03
CA SER A 64 -13.86 -15.09 3.72
C SER A 64 -12.82 -15.21 4.83
N PRO A 65 -13.06 -16.01 5.87
CA PRO A 65 -12.07 -16.23 6.94
C PRO A 65 -10.70 -16.72 6.44
N GLU A 66 -10.67 -17.42 5.30
CA GLU A 66 -9.43 -17.88 4.65
C GLU A 66 -8.69 -16.73 3.96
N GLN A 67 -9.40 -15.69 3.53
CA GLN A 67 -8.83 -14.48 2.95
C GLN A 67 -8.35 -13.51 4.04
N ASP A 68 -8.97 -13.48 5.21
CA ASP A 68 -8.50 -12.68 6.35
C ASP A 68 -7.07 -13.05 6.79
N VAL A 69 -6.69 -14.32 6.64
CA VAL A 69 -5.34 -14.84 6.98
C VAL A 69 -4.28 -14.39 5.96
N GLN A 70 -4.67 -13.82 4.82
CA GLN A 70 -3.73 -13.42 3.76
C GLN A 70 -3.11 -12.03 3.93
N PHE A 71 -3.38 -11.36 5.06
CA PHE A 71 -2.92 -9.99 5.31
C PHE A 71 -2.04 -9.79 6.56
N PRO A 72 -1.02 -10.62 6.82
CA PRO A 72 -0.23 -10.52 8.04
C PRO A 72 0.59 -9.22 8.13
N LEU A 73 1.23 -8.76 7.05
CA LEU A 73 2.11 -7.60 7.12
C LEU A 73 1.31 -6.32 7.33
N LEU A 74 0.19 -6.14 6.63
CA LEU A 74 -0.65 -4.95 6.77
C LEU A 74 -1.39 -4.92 8.10
N THR A 75 -1.88 -6.07 8.58
CA THR A 75 -2.53 -6.14 9.90
C THR A 75 -1.55 -5.90 11.04
N GLU A 76 -0.35 -6.50 10.98
CA GLU A 76 0.64 -6.37 12.06
C GLU A 76 1.38 -5.03 12.03
N SER A 77 1.75 -4.53 10.85
CA SER A 77 2.57 -3.31 10.73
C SER A 77 1.75 -2.03 10.86
N LEU A 78 0.53 -2.03 10.33
CA LEU A 78 -0.33 -0.84 10.31
C LEU A 78 -1.47 -0.94 11.33
N MET A 79 -1.53 -2.03 12.11
CA MET A 79 -2.58 -2.29 13.12
C MET A 79 -3.99 -2.20 12.53
N LEU A 80 -4.13 -2.58 11.27
CA LEU A 80 -5.41 -2.58 10.57
C LEU A 80 -6.22 -3.82 10.96
N ASP A 81 -7.54 -3.63 11.09
CA ASP A 81 -8.46 -4.76 11.22
C ASP A 81 -8.37 -5.62 9.94
N PRO A 82 -8.10 -6.93 10.05
CA PRO A 82 -8.08 -7.84 8.89
C PRO A 82 -9.27 -7.66 7.96
N ALA A 83 -10.46 -7.46 8.52
CA ALA A 83 -11.70 -7.29 7.77
C ALA A 83 -11.72 -6.02 6.90
N LEU A 84 -10.88 -5.03 7.22
CA LEU A 84 -10.79 -3.75 6.53
C LEU A 84 -9.57 -3.62 5.62
N VAL A 85 -8.62 -4.56 5.67
CA VAL A 85 -7.34 -4.41 4.95
C VAL A 85 -7.55 -4.36 3.44
N ARG A 86 -8.43 -5.20 2.88
CA ARG A 86 -8.70 -5.18 1.43
C ARG A 86 -9.34 -3.86 1.02
N THR A 87 -10.37 -3.40 1.73
CA THR A 87 -11.01 -2.09 1.48
C THR A 87 -10.01 -0.95 1.59
N ALA A 88 -9.19 -0.93 2.64
CA ALA A 88 -8.16 0.08 2.85
C ALA A 88 -7.09 0.08 1.75
N SER A 89 -6.65 -1.11 1.30
CA SER A 89 -5.69 -1.27 0.20
C SER A 89 -6.28 -0.82 -1.13
N VAL A 90 -7.55 -1.16 -1.41
CA VAL A 90 -8.26 -0.69 -2.62
C VAL A 90 -8.40 0.83 -2.62
N ALA A 91 -8.82 1.42 -1.49
CA ALA A 91 -8.94 2.86 -1.35
C ALA A 91 -7.57 3.57 -1.50
N PHE A 92 -6.52 3.03 -0.89
CA PHE A 92 -5.16 3.55 -0.98
C PHE A 92 -4.63 3.48 -2.42
N ASN A 93 -4.78 2.34 -3.09
CA ASN A 93 -4.28 2.13 -4.45
C ASN A 93 -5.04 2.98 -5.48
N ALA A 94 -6.25 3.44 -5.17
CA ALA A 94 -7.02 4.37 -6.00
C ALA A 94 -6.58 5.84 -5.86
N LEU A 95 -5.70 6.17 -4.91
CA LEU A 95 -5.18 7.52 -4.75
C LEU A 95 -4.26 7.95 -5.90
N ASP A 96 -4.16 9.26 -6.10
CA ASP A 96 -3.15 9.85 -6.97
C ASP A 96 -1.73 9.44 -6.54
N PRO A 97 -0.74 9.45 -7.45
CA PRO A 97 0.61 8.99 -7.14
C PRO A 97 1.30 9.74 -5.99
N LEU A 98 0.99 11.02 -5.78
CA LEU A 98 1.66 11.85 -4.77
C LEU A 98 1.34 11.42 -3.33
N PRO A 99 0.08 11.28 -2.89
CA PRO A 99 -0.24 10.69 -1.60
C PRO A 99 0.41 9.32 -1.37
N ARG A 100 0.36 8.42 -2.37
CA ARG A 100 0.95 7.08 -2.26
C ARG A 100 2.46 7.16 -2.07
N ARG A 101 3.16 7.99 -2.84
CA ARG A 101 4.59 8.22 -2.71
C ARG A 101 4.96 8.78 -1.33
N ALA A 102 4.23 9.78 -0.84
CA ALA A 102 4.47 10.38 0.47
C ALA A 102 4.37 9.34 1.59
N PHE A 103 3.36 8.46 1.53
CA PHE A 103 3.23 7.34 2.46
C PHE A 103 4.43 6.39 2.40
N PHE A 104 4.85 5.97 1.21
CA PHE A 104 5.98 5.06 1.07
C PHE A 104 7.29 5.70 1.56
N GLU A 105 7.58 6.93 1.16
CA GLU A 105 8.84 7.59 1.57
C GLU A 105 8.89 7.84 3.09
N LEU A 106 7.79 8.28 3.71
CA LEU A 106 7.78 8.63 5.13
C LEU A 106 7.53 7.45 6.06
N ILE A 107 6.58 6.57 5.73
CA ILE A 107 6.10 5.52 6.64
C ILE A 107 6.81 4.19 6.37
N VAL A 108 6.96 3.82 5.10
CA VAL A 108 7.56 2.53 4.72
C VAL A 108 9.08 2.61 4.72
N GLU A 109 9.65 3.65 4.11
CA GLU A 109 11.10 3.84 4.00
C GLU A 109 11.69 4.62 5.18
N GLY A 110 10.86 5.28 6.00
CA GLY A 110 11.30 6.01 7.18
C GLY A 110 12.17 7.23 6.88
N ARG A 111 12.00 7.86 5.71
CA ARG A 111 12.77 9.06 5.34
C ARG A 111 12.38 10.25 6.20
N GLU A 112 13.35 11.14 6.41
CA GLU A 112 13.10 12.40 7.12
C GLU A 112 12.25 13.36 6.27
N VAL A 113 11.37 14.10 6.93
CA VAL A 113 10.48 15.09 6.29
C VAL A 113 11.27 16.12 5.47
N ALA A 114 12.40 16.60 6.01
CA ALA A 114 13.25 17.58 5.32
C ALA A 114 13.78 17.04 3.99
N ASP A 115 14.22 15.78 3.98
CA ASP A 115 14.73 15.09 2.80
C ASP A 115 13.64 14.88 1.73
N CYS A 116 12.43 14.51 2.15
CA CYS A 116 11.28 14.35 1.27
C CYS A 116 10.85 15.68 0.64
N VAL A 117 10.89 16.79 1.39
CA VAL A 117 10.59 18.13 0.86
C VAL A 117 11.69 18.60 -0.10
N GLU A 118 12.96 18.40 0.24
CA GLU A 118 14.09 18.85 -0.59
C GLU A 118 14.16 18.10 -1.93
N LYS A 119 13.97 16.77 -1.91
CA LYS A 119 14.15 15.90 -3.10
C LYS A 119 12.84 15.55 -3.80
N GLY A 120 11.72 15.85 -3.16
CA GLY A 120 10.38 15.53 -3.65
C GLY A 120 9.71 16.69 -4.39
N PRO A 121 8.50 16.44 -4.93
CA PRO A 121 7.70 17.45 -5.61
C PRO A 121 6.87 18.34 -4.67
N TRP A 122 7.06 18.24 -3.35
CA TRP A 122 6.22 18.91 -2.35
C TRP A 122 6.96 20.02 -1.62
N ASP A 123 6.21 21.00 -1.15
CA ASP A 123 6.59 21.79 0.03
C ASP A 123 6.11 21.08 1.32
N ALA A 124 6.42 21.66 2.49
CA ALA A 124 6.08 21.05 3.78
C ALA A 124 4.55 20.85 3.97
N ASP A 125 3.76 21.86 3.59
CA ASP A 125 2.30 21.80 3.70
C ASP A 125 1.70 20.79 2.72
N GLY A 126 2.22 20.73 1.49
CA GLY A 126 1.82 19.77 0.48
C GLY A 126 2.17 18.33 0.85
N LEU A 127 3.34 18.10 1.46
CA LEU A 127 3.73 16.79 1.96
C LEU A 127 2.82 16.37 3.12
N TYR A 128 2.50 17.30 4.02
CA TYR A 128 1.56 17.06 5.12
C TYR A 128 0.15 16.71 4.59
N ALA A 129 -0.37 17.46 3.62
CA ALA A 129 -1.65 17.15 3.01
C ALA A 129 -1.64 15.78 2.31
N ALA A 130 -0.57 15.46 1.57
CA ALA A 130 -0.41 14.18 0.89
C ALA A 130 -0.40 12.99 1.85
N ILE A 131 0.31 13.10 2.98
CA ILE A 131 0.34 12.01 3.98
C ILE A 131 -1.01 11.88 4.70
N GLN A 132 -1.71 12.98 5.00
CA GLN A 132 -3.05 12.93 5.57
C GLN A 132 -4.05 12.22 4.63
N THR A 133 -4.00 12.53 3.33
CA THR A 133 -4.82 11.85 2.33
C THR A 133 -4.55 10.34 2.31
N ALA A 134 -3.28 9.93 2.37
CA ALA A 134 -2.91 8.53 2.35
C ALA A 134 -3.29 7.78 3.63
N LEU A 135 -3.12 8.39 4.81
CA LEU A 135 -3.47 7.76 6.09
C LEU A 135 -4.99 7.70 6.30
N GLY A 136 -5.73 8.69 5.77
CA GLY A 136 -7.19 8.69 5.79
C GLY A 136 -7.81 7.46 5.11
N THR A 137 -7.21 6.91 4.05
CA THR A 137 -7.72 5.67 3.42
C THR A 137 -7.52 4.43 4.28
N LEU A 138 -6.62 4.49 5.25
CA LEU A 138 -6.31 3.41 6.18
C LEU A 138 -7.09 3.56 7.50
N GLY A 139 -7.93 4.59 7.63
CA GLY A 139 -8.59 4.92 8.91
C GLY A 139 -7.60 5.36 10.00
N LEU A 140 -6.38 5.74 9.61
CA LEU A 140 -5.34 6.24 10.51
C LEU A 140 -5.39 7.76 10.51
N ASP A 141 -5.61 8.36 11.69
CA ASP A 141 -5.62 9.81 11.85
C ASP A 141 -4.32 10.26 12.53
N VAL A 142 -3.58 11.18 11.91
CA VAL A 142 -2.40 11.80 12.53
C VAL A 142 -2.84 13.12 13.11
N ARG A 143 -3.04 13.12 14.44
CA ARG A 143 -3.34 14.33 15.21
C ARG A 143 -2.38 15.46 14.85
N SER A 144 -2.91 16.54 14.30
CA SER A 144 -2.18 17.79 14.09
C SER A 144 -2.03 18.51 15.43
N GLY A 145 -0.82 18.56 16.00
CA GLY A 145 -0.52 19.45 17.12
C GLY A 145 0.70 19.06 17.93
N PRO A 146 1.44 20.02 18.52
CA PRO A 146 2.43 19.71 19.54
C PRO A 146 1.73 18.99 20.71
N PRO A 147 2.43 18.08 21.43
CA PRO A 147 1.84 17.42 22.59
C PRO A 147 1.35 18.47 23.57
N GLU A 148 0.04 18.54 23.80
CA GLU A 148 -0.50 19.39 24.85
C GLU A 148 0.08 18.92 26.17
N ASP A 149 0.95 19.75 26.75
CA ASP A 149 1.44 19.59 28.11
C ASP A 149 0.23 19.31 29.02
N GLN A 150 0.19 18.10 29.57
CA GLN A 150 -0.73 17.74 30.64
C GLN A 150 -0.44 18.68 31.81
N LYS A 151 -1.14 19.81 31.86
CA LYS A 151 -1.14 20.70 33.02
C LYS A 151 -1.70 19.91 34.18
N GLN A 152 -0.78 19.42 35.02
CA GLN A 152 -1.03 18.82 36.30
C GLN A 152 -2.09 19.64 37.05
N GLY A 153 -3.26 19.04 37.22
CA GLY A 153 -4.31 19.58 38.07
C GLY A 153 -3.83 19.59 39.51
N LYS A 154 -3.29 20.72 39.97
CA LYS A 154 -3.27 21.06 41.40
C LYS A 154 -4.72 21.27 41.84
N ARG A 155 -5.36 20.22 42.35
CA ARG A 155 -6.52 20.37 43.24
C ARG A 155 -5.99 20.76 44.62
N LYS A 156 -6.32 21.98 45.04
CA LYS A 156 -6.27 22.44 46.43
C LYS A 156 -7.33 21.71 47.25
#